data_AF-A0A2H6N5R0-F1
#
_entry.id   AF-A0A2H6N5R0-F1
#
_cell.length_a   1.000
_cell.length_b   1.000
_cell.length_c   1.000
_cell.angle_alpha   90.00
_cell.angle_beta   90.00
_cell.angle_gamma   90.00
#
_symmetry.space_group_name_H-M   'P 1'
#
loop_
_entity.id
_entity.type
_entity.pdbx_description
1 polymer ?
#
loop_
_entity_poly.entity_id
_entity_poly.type
_entity_poly.pdbx_seq_one_letter_code
_entity_poly.pdbx_strand_id
1 'polypeptide(L)'
;FCSVPGRLSLLSSTSKYKVTVAEVQRRLSPPECLNASLLGGVLRRAKSKNGGRSLREKLDKIGLNLPAGRRKAANVTLLTSLVEGEAVHLARDFGYVCETEFPAKAVAEFLNRQHSDPNEQVTRKNMLLATKQICKEFTDLLAQDRSPLGNSRPTPILEPGIQSCLTHFNLISHGFGSPAVCAAVTALQNYLTEALKAMDKMYLSNNPNSHTDNSTKSGDKEEKHRK
;
A
#
# COMPACT_ATOMS: atom_id res chain seq x y z
N PHE A 1 -24.84 -0.50 8.12
CA PHE A 1 -25.84 -1.19 7.30
C PHE A 1 -25.97 -2.65 7.72
N CYS A 2 -24.93 -3.46 7.57
CA CYS A 2 -24.86 -4.84 8.09
C CYS A 2 -23.40 -5.21 8.38
N SER A 3 -23.16 -6.43 8.86
CA SER A 3 -21.83 -7.03 8.91
C SER A 3 -21.78 -8.24 7.97
N VAL A 4 -20.67 -8.40 7.26
CA VAL A 4 -20.47 -9.48 6.30
C VAL A 4 -19.18 -10.25 6.60
N PRO A 5 -19.12 -11.58 6.45
CA PRO A 5 -17.85 -12.33 6.56
C PRO A 5 -16.85 -11.87 5.49
N GLY A 6 -15.54 -11.94 5.70
CA GLY A 6 -14.53 -11.65 4.67
C GLY A 6 -14.56 -12.62 3.48
N ARG A 7 -14.13 -12.18 2.28
CA ARG A 7 -13.93 -13.04 1.10
C ARG A 7 -12.60 -13.78 1.21
N LEU A 8 -11.59 -13.09 1.74
CA LEU A 8 -10.22 -13.56 1.82
C LEU A 8 -9.92 -14.27 3.16
N SER A 9 -10.93 -14.53 3.98
CA SER A 9 -10.77 -15.22 5.27
C SER A 9 -10.66 -16.73 5.08
N LEU A 10 -9.72 -17.36 5.81
CA LEU A 10 -9.53 -18.82 5.83
C LEU A 10 -10.02 -19.42 7.16
N LEU A 11 -10.87 -20.46 7.06
CA LEU A 11 -11.32 -21.28 8.19
C LEU A 11 -11.74 -20.46 9.43
N SER A 12 -11.10 -20.69 10.58
CA SER A 12 -11.39 -20.06 11.88
C SER A 12 -11.04 -18.56 11.92
N SER A 13 -10.23 -18.06 10.99
CA SER A 13 -9.88 -16.63 10.86
C SER A 13 -10.99 -15.81 10.19
N THR A 14 -12.26 -16.17 10.41
CA THR A 14 -13.42 -15.52 9.79
C THR A 14 -13.59 -14.11 10.33
N SER A 15 -12.91 -13.14 9.72
CA SER A 15 -13.11 -11.73 9.99
C SER A 15 -14.49 -11.30 9.50
N LYS A 16 -15.21 -10.52 10.30
CA LYS A 16 -16.47 -9.88 9.88
C LYS A 16 -16.23 -8.39 9.71
N TYR A 17 -16.64 -7.87 8.56
CA TYR A 17 -16.48 -6.47 8.21
C TYR A 17 -17.82 -5.74 8.29
N LYS A 18 -17.83 -4.60 8.97
CA LYS A 18 -18.98 -3.71 9.04
C LYS A 18 -19.13 -2.96 7.73
N VAL A 19 -20.23 -3.19 7.02
CA VAL A 19 -20.62 -2.41 5.84
C VAL A 19 -21.41 -1.20 6.33
N THR A 20 -20.89 -0.01 6.08
CA THR A 20 -21.50 1.24 6.56
C THR A 20 -22.65 1.67 5.65
N VAL A 21 -23.53 2.57 6.13
CA VAL A 21 -24.55 3.18 5.26
C VAL A 21 -23.87 4.07 4.21
N ALA A 22 -22.79 4.76 4.60
CA ALA A 22 -22.01 5.61 3.72
C ALA A 22 -21.34 4.83 2.57
N GLU A 23 -20.81 3.63 2.84
CA GLU A 23 -20.31 2.72 1.81
C GLU A 23 -21.43 2.36 0.84
N VAL A 24 -22.58 1.87 1.34
CA VAL A 24 -23.72 1.51 0.47
C VAL A 24 -24.15 2.70 -0.39
N GLN A 25 -24.26 3.89 0.19
CA GLN A 25 -24.56 5.12 -0.56
C GLN A 25 -23.54 5.37 -1.67
N ARG A 26 -22.24 5.29 -1.39
CA ARG A 26 -21.18 5.47 -2.39
C ARG A 26 -21.30 4.46 -3.54
N ARG A 27 -21.55 3.18 -3.21
CA ARG A 27 -21.67 2.12 -4.22
C ARG A 27 -22.93 2.24 -5.09
N LEU A 28 -23.98 2.91 -4.60
CA LEU A 28 -25.19 3.23 -5.36
C LEU A 28 -25.05 4.45 -6.28
N SER A 29 -24.03 5.27 -6.04
CA SER A 29 -23.71 6.49 -6.80
C SER A 29 -22.53 6.25 -7.75
N PRO A 30 -22.21 7.19 -8.66
CA PRO A 30 -20.97 7.13 -9.41
C PRO A 30 -19.75 7.02 -8.48
N PRO A 31 -18.69 6.30 -8.85
CA PRO A 31 -18.47 5.72 -10.19
C PRO A 31 -19.09 4.32 -10.41
N GLU A 32 -19.47 3.58 -9.36
CA GLU A 32 -19.89 2.18 -9.51
C GLU A 32 -21.34 2.00 -9.93
N CYS A 33 -22.25 2.82 -9.37
CA CYS A 33 -23.68 2.78 -9.67
C CYS A 33 -24.28 1.35 -9.60
N LEU A 34 -23.95 0.58 -8.57
CA LEU A 34 -24.34 -0.81 -8.44
C LEU A 34 -25.86 -0.99 -8.51
N ASN A 35 -26.27 -2.10 -9.14
CA ASN A 35 -27.65 -2.57 -9.10
C ASN A 35 -27.90 -3.48 -7.89
N ALA A 36 -29.16 -3.84 -7.64
CA ALA A 36 -29.55 -4.66 -6.50
C ALA A 36 -28.87 -6.03 -6.45
N SER A 37 -28.61 -6.65 -7.60
CA SER A 37 -27.98 -7.97 -7.68
C SER A 37 -26.51 -7.90 -7.26
N LEU A 38 -25.75 -6.94 -7.81
CA LEU A 38 -24.34 -6.74 -7.47
C LEU A 38 -24.17 -6.29 -6.03
N LEU A 39 -24.97 -5.32 -5.57
CA LEU A 39 -24.96 -4.91 -4.18
C LEU A 39 -25.33 -6.08 -3.25
N GLY A 40 -26.31 -6.91 -3.62
CA GLY A 40 -26.64 -8.13 -2.87
C GLY A 40 -25.46 -9.10 -2.77
N GLY A 41 -24.68 -9.25 -3.84
CA GLY A 41 -23.46 -10.06 -3.88
C GLY A 41 -22.34 -9.51 -2.98
N VAL A 42 -22.12 -8.19 -3.00
CA VAL A 42 -21.19 -7.48 -2.10
C VAL A 42 -21.59 -7.69 -0.63
N LEU A 43 -22.88 -7.57 -0.35
CA LEU A 43 -23.46 -7.75 0.98
C LEU A 43 -23.56 -9.22 1.40
N ARG A 44 -23.12 -10.15 0.55
CA ARG A 44 -23.10 -11.61 0.79
C ARG A 44 -24.46 -12.15 1.22
N ARG A 45 -25.52 -11.60 0.63
CA ARG A 45 -26.89 -12.06 0.87
C ARG A 45 -27.13 -13.33 0.07
N ALA A 46 -27.71 -14.34 0.71
CA ALA A 46 -28.18 -15.53 0.03
C ALA A 46 -29.16 -15.18 -1.10
N LYS A 47 -29.10 -15.91 -2.21
CA LYS A 47 -30.03 -15.72 -3.33
C LYS A 47 -31.43 -16.16 -2.90
N SER A 48 -32.41 -15.28 -3.06
CA SER A 48 -33.82 -15.59 -2.76
C SER A 48 -34.73 -14.94 -3.79
N LYS A 49 -35.91 -15.55 -4.00
CA LYS A 49 -36.91 -15.11 -5.01
C LYS A 49 -37.24 -13.61 -4.91
N ASN A 50 -37.31 -13.08 -3.68
CA ASN A 50 -37.64 -11.68 -3.40
C ASN A 50 -36.44 -10.85 -2.89
N GLY A 51 -35.20 -11.34 -3.06
CA GLY A 51 -34.01 -10.73 -2.47
C GLY A 51 -33.80 -9.28 -2.89
N GLY A 52 -33.98 -8.97 -4.17
CA GLY A 52 -33.87 -7.60 -4.69
C GLY A 52 -34.95 -6.65 -4.16
N ARG A 53 -36.18 -7.14 -3.98
CA ARG A 53 -37.28 -6.35 -3.41
C ARG A 53 -37.01 -6.01 -1.95
N SER A 54 -36.67 -7.03 -1.14
CA SER A 54 -36.31 -6.86 0.27
C SER A 54 -35.09 -5.93 0.47
N LEU A 55 -34.11 -5.97 -0.43
CA LEU A 55 -32.97 -5.07 -0.37
C LEU A 55 -33.41 -3.61 -0.61
N ARG A 56 -34.23 -3.36 -1.63
CA ARG A 56 -34.78 -2.01 -1.89
C ARG A 56 -35.60 -1.48 -0.71
N GLU A 57 -36.50 -2.27 -0.15
CA GLU A 57 -37.28 -1.89 1.04
C GLU A 57 -36.38 -1.54 2.24
N LYS A 58 -35.29 -2.29 2.46
CA LYS A 58 -34.33 -1.99 3.53
C LYS A 58 -33.54 -0.70 3.28
N LEU A 59 -33.22 -0.40 2.02
CA LEU A 59 -32.53 0.83 1.63
C LEU A 59 -33.47 2.04 1.78
N ASP A 60 -34.72 1.91 1.35
CA ASP A 60 -35.72 2.96 1.42
C ASP A 60 -35.98 3.41 2.87
N LYS A 61 -36.06 2.45 3.80
CA LYS A 61 -36.18 2.71 5.26
C LYS A 61 -35.06 3.55 5.86
N ILE A 62 -33.90 3.63 5.20
CA ILE A 62 -32.75 4.43 5.64
C ILE A 62 -32.48 5.62 4.70
N GLY A 63 -33.45 5.96 3.85
CA GLY A 63 -33.38 7.10 2.93
C GLY A 63 -32.53 6.86 1.68
N LEU A 64 -32.22 5.61 1.34
CA LEU A 64 -31.45 5.25 0.15
C LEU A 64 -32.36 4.71 -0.96
N ASN A 65 -32.36 5.36 -2.12
CA ASN A 65 -33.13 4.90 -3.27
C ASN A 65 -32.29 4.01 -4.21
N LEU A 66 -32.84 2.85 -4.58
CA LEU A 66 -32.28 1.97 -5.59
C LEU A 66 -33.38 1.58 -6.61
N PRO A 67 -33.39 2.20 -7.81
CA PRO A 67 -34.46 1.98 -8.78
C PRO A 67 -34.46 0.55 -9.31
N ALA A 68 -35.67 0.02 -9.56
CA ALA A 68 -35.84 -1.24 -10.25
C ALA A 68 -35.37 -1.12 -11.71
N GLY A 69 -34.81 -2.20 -12.27
CA GLY A 69 -34.38 -2.23 -13.67
C GLY A 69 -33.08 -1.46 -13.99
N ARG A 70 -32.40 -0.90 -12.98
CA ARG A 70 -31.08 -0.25 -13.18
C ARG A 70 -30.10 -1.20 -13.86
N ARG A 71 -29.62 -0.81 -15.04
CA ARG A 71 -28.58 -1.54 -15.78
C ARG A 71 -27.22 -1.40 -15.10
N LYS A 72 -26.34 -2.37 -15.33
CA LYS A 72 -24.95 -2.34 -14.87
C LYS A 72 -24.24 -1.15 -15.54
N ALA A 73 -23.69 -0.24 -14.74
CA ALA A 73 -23.06 0.98 -15.24
C ALA A 73 -21.53 0.90 -15.29
N ALA A 74 -20.91 0.19 -14.33
CA ALA A 74 -19.45 0.08 -14.24
C ALA A 74 -18.94 -1.35 -14.52
N ASN A 75 -17.69 -1.43 -14.97
CA ASN A 75 -16.96 -2.68 -15.05
C ASN A 75 -16.76 -3.25 -13.64
N VAL A 76 -17.09 -4.53 -13.48
CA VAL A 76 -16.90 -5.24 -12.21
C VAL A 76 -15.49 -5.81 -12.23
N THR A 77 -14.70 -5.43 -11.24
CA THR A 77 -13.34 -5.93 -11.05
C THR A 77 -13.29 -6.84 -9.82
N LEU A 78 -12.13 -7.44 -9.55
CA LEU A 78 -11.92 -8.16 -8.29
C LEU A 78 -12.09 -7.23 -7.07
N LEU A 79 -11.68 -5.96 -7.18
CA LEU A 79 -11.83 -4.96 -6.11
C LEU A 79 -13.30 -4.71 -5.78
N THR A 80 -14.19 -4.66 -6.79
CA THR A 80 -15.64 -4.54 -6.61
C THR A 80 -16.19 -5.61 -5.66
N SER A 81 -15.56 -6.78 -5.57
CA SER A 81 -16.01 -7.86 -4.69
C SER A 81 -15.76 -7.59 -3.19
N LEU A 82 -14.82 -6.70 -2.87
CA LEU A 82 -14.44 -6.34 -1.52
C LEU A 82 -15.43 -5.32 -0.93
N VAL A 83 -15.53 -5.33 0.39
CA VAL A 83 -16.11 -4.24 1.17
C VAL A 83 -14.97 -3.37 1.70
N GLU A 84 -15.23 -2.10 1.97
CA GLU A 84 -14.17 -1.13 2.34
C GLU A 84 -13.31 -1.62 3.51
N GLY A 85 -13.93 -2.19 4.55
CA GLY A 85 -13.18 -2.72 5.69
C GLY A 85 -12.22 -3.86 5.32
N GLU A 86 -12.59 -4.69 4.34
CA GLU A 86 -11.74 -5.78 3.86
C GLU A 86 -10.62 -5.26 2.96
N ALA A 87 -10.92 -4.29 2.07
CA ALA A 87 -9.95 -3.67 1.19
C ALA A 87 -8.86 -2.90 1.97
N VAL A 88 -9.26 -2.17 3.01
CA VAL A 88 -8.32 -1.47 3.90
C VAL A 88 -7.43 -2.45 4.66
N HIS A 89 -8.01 -3.55 5.15
CA HIS A 89 -7.24 -4.59 5.83
C HIS A 89 -6.22 -5.22 4.87
N LEU A 90 -6.63 -5.57 3.65
CA LEU A 90 -5.73 -6.09 2.62
C LEU A 90 -4.57 -5.11 2.30
N ALA A 91 -4.85 -3.81 2.25
CA ALA A 91 -3.83 -2.80 1.98
C ALA A 91 -2.79 -2.71 3.10
N ARG A 92 -3.24 -2.83 4.35
CA ARG A 92 -2.37 -2.89 5.52
C ARG A 92 -1.47 -4.12 5.49
N ASP A 93 -2.04 -5.30 5.21
CA ASP A 93 -1.28 -6.55 5.18
C ASP A 93 -0.27 -6.53 4.02
N PHE A 94 -0.64 -5.98 2.87
CA PHE A 94 0.30 -5.75 1.76
C PHE A 94 1.43 -4.80 2.17
N GLY A 95 1.11 -3.70 2.85
CA GLY A 95 2.11 -2.78 3.39
C GLY A 95 3.10 -3.44 4.34
N TYR A 96 2.60 -4.27 5.25
CA TYR A 96 3.43 -5.05 6.16
C TYR A 96 4.40 -5.98 5.41
N VAL A 97 3.92 -6.75 4.42
CA VAL A 97 4.78 -7.62 3.62
C VAL A 97 5.81 -6.83 2.81
N CYS A 98 5.43 -5.66 2.26
CA CYS A 98 6.37 -4.76 1.60
C CYS A 98 7.47 -4.25 2.53
N GLU A 99 7.17 -4.06 3.82
CA GLU A 99 8.13 -3.57 4.81
C GLU A 99 9.04 -4.68 5.34
N THR A 100 8.47 -5.86 5.65
CA THR A 100 9.21 -6.94 6.34
C THR A 100 9.84 -7.95 5.40
N GLU A 101 9.21 -8.24 4.26
CA GLU A 101 9.63 -9.34 3.38
C GLU A 101 10.30 -8.85 2.09
N PHE A 102 10.07 -7.61 1.67
CA PHE A 102 10.67 -7.12 0.42
C PHE A 102 12.20 -7.05 0.53
N PRO A 103 12.96 -7.70 -0.38
CA PRO A 103 14.40 -7.90 -0.21
C PRO A 103 15.23 -6.68 -0.66
N ALA A 104 14.91 -5.49 -0.15
CA ALA A 104 15.50 -4.21 -0.55
C ALA A 104 17.04 -4.24 -0.57
N LYS A 105 17.65 -4.76 0.50
CA LYS A 105 19.11 -4.85 0.64
C LYS A 105 19.74 -5.80 -0.39
N ALA A 106 19.20 -7.00 -0.55
CA ALA A 106 19.75 -7.99 -1.49
C ALA A 106 19.66 -7.49 -2.93
N VAL A 107 18.55 -6.85 -3.31
CA VAL A 107 18.36 -6.24 -4.62
C VAL A 107 19.35 -5.08 -4.84
N ALA A 108 19.54 -4.22 -3.83
CA ALA A 108 20.50 -3.12 -3.86
C ALA A 108 21.94 -3.61 -4.06
N GLU A 109 22.38 -4.60 -3.27
CA GLU A 109 23.71 -5.19 -3.38
C GLU A 109 23.94 -5.86 -4.73
N PHE A 110 22.93 -6.54 -5.28
CA PHE A 110 23.04 -7.18 -6.59
C PHE A 110 23.19 -6.15 -7.72
N LEU A 111 22.34 -5.12 -7.76
CA LEU A 111 22.34 -4.13 -8.84
C LEU A 111 23.57 -3.22 -8.78
N ASN A 112 24.06 -2.85 -7.59
CA ASN A 112 25.24 -2.00 -7.47
C ASN A 112 26.52 -2.65 -8.01
N ARG A 113 26.61 -3.99 -8.04
CA ARG A 113 27.75 -4.70 -8.65
C ARG A 113 27.94 -4.36 -10.13
N GLN A 114 26.87 -3.97 -10.81
CA GLN A 114 26.89 -3.59 -12.23
C GLN A 114 27.41 -2.15 -12.43
N HIS A 115 27.58 -1.38 -11.36
CA HIS A 115 27.99 0.03 -11.40
C HIS A 115 29.33 0.22 -10.66
N SER A 116 30.34 -0.54 -11.06
CA SER A 116 31.68 -0.52 -10.45
C SER A 116 32.60 0.58 -10.98
N ASP A 117 32.29 1.19 -12.13
CA ASP A 117 33.13 2.24 -12.73
C ASP A 117 33.21 3.48 -11.81
N PRO A 118 34.40 3.82 -11.28
CA PRO A 118 34.60 5.00 -10.44
C PRO A 118 34.14 6.31 -11.10
N ASN A 119 34.24 6.44 -12.43
CA ASN A 119 33.87 7.65 -13.15
C ASN A 119 32.35 7.89 -13.17
N GLU A 120 31.56 6.82 -13.05
CA GLU A 120 30.10 6.90 -13.08
C GLU A 120 29.47 6.95 -11.69
N GLN A 121 30.24 6.70 -10.62
CA GLN A 121 29.69 6.59 -9.26
C GLN A 121 29.02 7.87 -8.78
N VAL A 122 29.59 9.04 -9.06
CA VAL A 122 29.01 10.33 -8.65
C VAL A 122 27.66 10.53 -9.34
N THR A 123 27.62 10.34 -10.66
CA THR A 123 26.40 10.42 -11.46
C THR A 123 25.35 9.43 -10.97
N ARG A 124 25.75 8.19 -10.69
CA ARG A 124 24.86 7.15 -10.17
C ARG A 124 24.28 7.51 -8.80
N LYS A 125 25.11 8.01 -7.87
CA LYS A 125 24.66 8.47 -6.55
C LYS A 125 23.65 9.60 -6.67
N ASN A 126 23.90 10.57 -7.54
CA ASN A 126 22.96 11.67 -7.81
C ASN A 126 21.63 11.18 -8.38
N MET A 127 21.63 10.21 -9.30
CA MET A 127 20.41 9.60 -9.83
C MET A 127 19.58 8.90 -8.74
N LEU A 128 20.23 8.15 -7.83
CA LEU A 128 19.57 7.50 -6.72
C LEU A 128 18.93 8.51 -5.75
N LEU A 129 19.66 9.57 -5.40
CA LEU A 129 19.15 10.64 -4.54
C LEU A 129 17.96 11.37 -5.17
N ALA A 130 18.07 11.75 -6.46
CA ALA A 130 16.99 12.41 -7.18
C ALA A 130 15.74 11.53 -7.26
N THR A 131 15.91 10.24 -7.55
CA THR A 131 14.79 9.29 -7.61
C THR A 131 14.13 9.13 -6.25
N LYS A 132 14.93 9.01 -5.18
CA LYS A 132 14.41 8.91 -3.81
C LYS A 132 13.58 10.15 -3.43
N GLN A 133 14.05 11.34 -3.82
CA GLN A 133 13.34 12.58 -3.57
C GLN A 133 11.99 12.64 -4.30
N ILE A 134 11.95 12.28 -5.59
CA ILE A 134 10.70 12.23 -6.37
C ILE A 134 9.71 11.21 -5.78
N CYS A 135 10.19 10.04 -5.35
CA CYS A 135 9.35 9.04 -4.68
C CYS A 135 8.72 9.61 -3.41
N LYS A 136 9.50 10.35 -2.60
CA LYS A 136 9.03 10.98 -1.38
C LYS A 136 7.94 12.02 -1.66
N GLU A 137 8.18 12.94 -2.59
CA GLU A 137 7.21 13.97 -2.98
C GLU A 137 5.87 13.35 -3.42
N PHE A 138 5.95 12.28 -4.23
CA PHE A 138 4.77 11.56 -4.68
C PHE A 138 4.00 10.92 -3.52
N THR A 139 4.69 10.25 -2.58
CA THR A 139 4.02 9.67 -1.40
C THR A 139 3.47 10.72 -0.44
N ASP A 140 4.15 11.87 -0.30
CA ASP A 140 3.70 12.97 0.55
C ASP A 140 2.42 13.62 -0.02
N LEU A 141 2.26 13.68 -1.35
CA LEU A 141 1.00 14.07 -2.00
C LEU A 141 -0.12 13.07 -1.70
N LEU A 142 0.14 11.76 -1.85
CA LEU A 142 -0.87 10.73 -1.60
C LEU A 142 -1.31 10.70 -0.13
N ALA A 143 -0.42 11.01 0.82
CA ALA A 143 -0.74 11.12 2.25
C ALA A 143 -1.69 12.29 2.58
N GLN A 144 -1.81 13.26 1.68
CA GLN A 144 -2.73 14.38 1.78
C GLN A 144 -4.13 14.07 1.24
N ASP A 145 -4.36 12.88 0.67
CA ASP A 145 -5.68 12.47 0.20
C ASP A 145 -6.70 12.54 1.34
N ARG A 146 -7.80 13.26 1.11
CA ARG A 146 -8.96 13.38 2.00
C ARG A 146 -10.22 12.77 1.36
N SER A 147 -10.05 11.67 0.65
CA SER A 147 -11.16 10.90 0.09
C SER A 147 -12.03 10.30 1.21
N PRO A 148 -13.37 10.43 1.13
CA PRO A 148 -14.28 9.80 2.09
C PRO A 148 -14.15 8.27 2.09
N LEU A 149 -14.01 7.65 3.26
CA LEU A 149 -13.91 6.20 3.43
C LEU A 149 -14.57 5.74 4.73
N GLY A 150 -15.29 4.63 4.71
CA GLY A 150 -16.14 4.23 5.83
C GLY A 150 -17.12 5.36 6.18
N ASN A 151 -17.14 5.77 7.44
CA ASN A 151 -17.94 6.91 7.89
C ASN A 151 -17.17 8.24 7.90
N SER A 152 -15.88 8.26 7.53
CA SER A 152 -15.10 9.50 7.52
C SER A 152 -15.52 10.40 6.36
N ARG A 153 -15.54 11.71 6.63
CA ARG A 153 -15.81 12.76 5.66
C ARG A 153 -14.86 13.94 5.93
N PRO A 154 -13.56 13.74 5.74
CA PRO A 154 -12.60 14.81 5.99
C PRO A 154 -12.78 15.96 4.98
N THR A 155 -12.44 17.17 5.40
CA THR A 155 -12.43 18.33 4.51
C THR A 155 -11.28 18.19 3.50
N PRO A 156 -11.55 18.33 2.19
CA PRO A 156 -10.52 18.41 1.16
C PRO A 156 -9.47 19.48 1.48
N ILE A 157 -8.19 19.15 1.30
CA ILE A 157 -7.06 20.08 1.44
C ILE A 157 -6.27 20.25 0.14
N LEU A 158 -6.45 19.33 -0.81
CA LEU A 158 -5.82 19.36 -2.11
C LEU A 158 -6.68 20.17 -3.10
N GLU A 159 -6.03 20.65 -4.15
CA GLU A 159 -6.69 21.26 -5.30
C GLU A 159 -7.87 20.40 -5.81
N PRO A 160 -9.03 20.99 -6.13
CA PRO A 160 -10.24 20.22 -6.45
C PRO A 160 -10.06 19.17 -7.56
N GLY A 161 -9.27 19.49 -8.58
CA GLY A 161 -8.97 18.55 -9.67
C GLY A 161 -8.21 17.31 -9.20
N ILE A 162 -7.19 17.50 -8.36
CA ILE A 162 -6.38 16.41 -7.81
C ILE A 162 -7.20 15.60 -6.80
N GLN A 163 -7.89 16.26 -5.87
CA GLN A 163 -8.71 15.57 -4.89
C GLN A 163 -9.83 14.75 -5.57
N SER A 164 -10.44 15.26 -6.64
CA SER A 164 -11.47 14.54 -7.39
C SER A 164 -10.92 13.24 -8.02
N CYS A 165 -9.74 13.30 -8.64
CA CYS A 165 -9.07 12.14 -9.21
C CYS A 165 -8.70 11.09 -8.14
N LEU A 166 -8.13 11.53 -7.01
CA LEU A 166 -7.81 10.65 -5.89
C LEU A 166 -9.08 10.04 -5.27
N THR A 167 -10.15 10.84 -5.15
CA THR A 167 -11.45 10.36 -4.69
C THR A 167 -12.00 9.30 -5.61
N HIS A 168 -11.96 9.50 -6.92
CA HIS A 168 -12.39 8.49 -7.88
C HIS A 168 -11.60 7.19 -7.70
N PHE A 169 -10.27 7.27 -7.61
CA PHE A 169 -9.39 6.12 -7.39
C PHE A 169 -9.69 5.39 -6.07
N ASN A 170 -9.91 6.14 -4.99
CA ASN A 170 -10.26 5.60 -3.68
C ASN A 170 -11.62 4.92 -3.68
N LEU A 171 -12.61 5.48 -4.40
CA LEU A 171 -13.95 4.91 -4.53
C LEU A 171 -13.95 3.57 -5.27
N ILE A 172 -13.21 3.45 -6.37
CA ILE A 172 -13.14 2.20 -7.15
C ILE A 172 -12.27 1.11 -6.50
N SER A 173 -11.33 1.51 -5.64
CA SER A 173 -10.44 0.60 -4.91
C SER A 173 -10.88 0.32 -3.48
N HIS A 174 -11.93 0.99 -3.01
CA HIS A 174 -12.51 0.84 -1.68
C HIS A 174 -11.52 1.08 -0.53
N GLY A 175 -10.57 2.00 -0.72
CA GLY A 175 -9.54 2.29 0.29
C GLY A 175 -8.25 1.47 0.15
N PHE A 176 -8.18 0.52 -0.79
CA PHE A 176 -6.96 -0.26 -1.01
C PHE A 176 -5.89 0.51 -1.80
N GLY A 177 -6.30 1.26 -2.82
CA GLY A 177 -5.41 1.73 -3.89
C GLY A 177 -4.28 2.63 -3.39
N SER A 178 -4.61 3.78 -2.79
CA SER A 178 -3.59 4.75 -2.37
C SER A 178 -2.60 4.17 -1.36
N PRO A 179 -3.05 3.46 -0.29
CA PRO A 179 -2.11 2.81 0.63
C PRO A 179 -1.23 1.75 -0.04
N ALA A 180 -1.76 0.96 -0.98
CA ALA A 180 -0.96 -0.04 -1.70
C ALA A 180 0.11 0.60 -2.60
N VAL A 181 -0.22 1.70 -3.28
CA VAL A 181 0.77 2.47 -4.05
C VAL A 181 1.84 3.05 -3.12
N CYS A 182 1.45 3.64 -1.99
CA CYS A 182 2.42 4.14 -0.99
C CYS A 182 3.33 3.03 -0.46
N ALA A 183 2.79 1.83 -0.18
CA ALA A 183 3.57 0.69 0.27
C ALA A 183 4.62 0.26 -0.77
N ALA A 184 4.22 0.13 -2.04
CA ALA A 184 5.13 -0.23 -3.12
C ALA A 184 6.24 0.81 -3.33
N VAL A 185 5.88 2.11 -3.29
CA VAL A 185 6.87 3.20 -3.41
C VAL A 185 7.77 3.27 -2.18
N THR A 186 7.28 2.92 -0.99
CA THR A 186 8.10 2.82 0.23
C THR A 186 9.10 1.67 0.13
N ALA A 187 8.70 0.51 -0.37
CA ALA A 187 9.62 -0.59 -0.66
C ALA A 187 10.72 -0.18 -1.66
N LEU A 188 10.36 0.59 -2.69
CA LEU A 188 11.33 1.19 -3.61
C LEU A 188 12.27 2.18 -2.90
N GLN A 189 11.76 3.07 -2.05
CA GLN A 189 12.58 4.00 -1.26
C GLN A 189 13.55 3.29 -0.31
N ASN A 190 13.14 2.16 0.26
CA ASN A 190 14.01 1.31 1.08
C ASN A 190 15.14 0.72 0.23
N TYR A 191 14.83 0.19 -0.96
CA TYR A 191 15.85 -0.23 -1.92
C TYR A 191 16.83 0.90 -2.27
N LEU A 192 16.34 2.10 -2.60
CA LEU A 192 17.19 3.25 -2.95
C LEU A 192 18.11 3.63 -1.78
N THR A 193 17.60 3.53 -0.56
CA THR A 193 18.37 3.79 0.66
C THR A 193 19.46 2.74 0.87
N GLU A 194 19.16 1.46 0.69
CA GLU A 194 20.17 0.39 0.76
C GLU A 194 21.20 0.49 -0.37
N ALA A 195 20.78 0.90 -1.58
CA ALA A 195 21.68 1.12 -2.71
C ALA A 195 22.69 2.24 -2.41
N LEU A 196 22.24 3.35 -1.81
CA LEU A 196 23.14 4.44 -1.38
C LEU A 196 24.13 3.95 -0.32
N LYS A 197 23.66 3.21 0.71
CA LYS A 197 24.53 2.63 1.75
C LYS A 197 25.59 1.69 1.16
N ALA A 198 25.21 0.87 0.19
CA ALA A 198 26.13 -0.07 -0.46
C ALA A 198 27.18 0.65 -1.32
N MET A 199 26.83 1.75 -1.99
CA MET A 199 27.79 2.58 -2.72
C MET A 199 28.83 3.21 -1.80
N ASP A 200 28.40 3.76 -0.65
CA ASP A 200 29.32 4.38 0.31
C ASP A 200 30.34 3.36 0.87
N LYS A 201 29.93 2.09 1.05
CA LYS A 201 30.86 0.99 1.42
C LYS A 201 31.86 0.65 0.32
N MET A 202 31.43 0.61 -0.95
CA MET A 202 32.34 0.37 -2.09
C MET A 202 33.40 1.47 -2.20
N TYR A 203 33.02 2.72 -1.96
CA TYR A 203 33.95 3.85 -1.97
C TYR A 203 35.02 3.73 -0.88
N LEU A 204 34.62 3.34 0.34
CA LEU A 204 35.54 3.10 1.46
C LEU A 204 36.48 1.92 1.20
N SER A 205 36.00 0.86 0.53
CA SER A 205 36.79 -0.33 0.19
C SER A 205 37.77 -0.11 -0.97
N ASN A 206 37.49 0.83 -1.88
CA ASN A 206 38.35 1.13 -3.03
C ASN A 206 39.43 2.18 -2.75
N ASN A 207 39.49 2.74 -1.53
CA ASN A 207 40.52 3.69 -1.15
C ASN A 207 41.75 2.94 -0.57
N PRO A 208 42.92 2.94 -1.24
CA PRO A 208 44.10 2.17 -0.79
C PRO A 208 44.67 2.63 0.55
N ASN A 209 44.26 3.81 1.04
CA ASN A 209 44.81 4.46 2.23
C ASN A 209 44.15 4.06 3.56
N SER A 210 43.31 3.01 3.62
CA SER A 210 42.70 2.56 4.89
C SER A 210 43.38 1.35 5.57
N HIS A 211 44.52 0.87 5.04
CA HIS A 211 45.36 -0.15 5.69
C HIS A 211 46.79 0.36 5.97
N THR A 212 46.91 1.28 6.93
CA THR A 212 48.10 1.57 7.75
C THR A 212 47.54 2.00 9.11
N ASP A 213 47.64 1.29 10.22
CA ASP A 213 48.72 0.50 10.80
C ASP A 213 48.13 -0.64 11.64
N ASN A 214 48.62 -1.86 11.45
CA ASN A 214 48.84 -2.76 12.58
C ASN A 214 49.83 -3.86 12.18
N SER A 215 51.09 -3.45 12.02
CA SER A 215 52.21 -4.38 11.92
C SER A 215 53.25 -4.05 12.99
N THR A 216 53.26 -4.90 14.02
CA THR A 216 54.46 -5.46 14.67
C THR A 216 55.45 -4.52 15.38
N LYS A 217 55.43 -4.55 16.73
CA LYS A 217 56.59 -4.70 17.63
C LYS A 217 56.07 -4.88 19.07
N SER A 218 56.23 -6.04 19.70
CA SER A 218 57.33 -6.37 20.62
C SER A 218 57.10 -7.83 21.02
N GLY A 219 58.04 -8.77 20.90
CA GLY A 219 59.33 -8.75 21.56
C GLY A 219 59.26 -9.65 22.79
N ASP A 220 59.73 -10.89 22.63
CA ASP A 220 59.96 -11.93 23.64
C ASP A 220 60.44 -11.39 25.00
N LYS A 221 59.91 -11.95 26.11
CA LYS A 221 60.59 -12.08 27.41
C LYS A 221 59.85 -13.01 28.39
N GLU A 222 60.44 -14.19 28.55
CA GLU A 222 60.65 -15.00 29.76
C GLU A 222 59.75 -14.82 31.02
N GLU A 223 59.16 -15.96 31.41
CA GLU A 223 59.31 -16.64 32.72
C GLU A 223 59.17 -15.83 34.04
N LYS A 224 58.08 -16.08 34.81
CA LYS A 224 58.12 -16.48 36.24
C LYS A 224 56.73 -16.66 36.89
N HIS A 225 56.43 -17.92 37.22
CA HIS A 225 56.06 -18.47 38.54
C HIS A 225 54.91 -17.92 39.42
N ARG A 226 54.28 -18.91 40.08
CA ARG A 226 53.44 -18.94 41.31
C ARG A 226 51.96 -18.57 41.14
N LYS A 227 51.01 -19.32 41.70
CA LYS A 227 51.03 -20.42 42.68
C LYS A 227 49.71 -21.19 42.58
#